data_AF-W6M8U2-F1
#
_entry.id   AF-W6M8U2-F1
#
_cell.length_a   1.000
_cell.length_b   1.000
_cell.length_c   1.000
_cell.angle_alpha   90.00
_cell.angle_beta   90.00
_cell.angle_gamma   90.00
#
_symmetry.space_group_name_H-M   'P 1'
#
loop_
_entity.id
_entity.type
_entity.pdbx_description
1 polymer ?
#
loop_
_entity_poly.entity_id
_entity_poly.type
_entity_poly.pdbx_seq_one_letter_code
_entity_poly.pdbx_strand_id
1 'polypeptide(L)' 'MIERIITILRDLPPERQAEILDFAEFLKKRTPRDRMLRPYGFCAGEFQVPDDFDAPLPGSEMELFEP' A
#
# COMPACT_ATOMS: atom_id res chain seq x y z
N MET A 1 31.93 -2.30 5.79
CA MET A 1 30.53 -2.80 5.76
C MET A 1 30.37 -3.98 4.81
N ILE A 2 30.72 -3.84 3.53
CA ILE A 2 30.66 -4.94 2.54
C ILE A 2 31.51 -6.15 2.95
N GLU A 3 32.72 -5.91 3.47
CA GLU A 3 33.61 -6.99 3.93
C GLU A 3 32.97 -7.85 5.03
N ARG A 4 32.28 -7.23 6.00
CA ARG A 4 31.56 -7.94 7.06
C ARG A 4 30.45 -8.83 6.50
N ILE A 5 29.76 -8.37 5.45
CA ILE A 5 28.70 -9.14 4.78
C ILE A 5 29.29 -10.37 4.08
N ILE A 6 30.41 -10.20 3.37
CA ILE A 6 31.09 -11.30 2.67
C ILE A 6 31.56 -12.37 3.66
N THR A 7 32.13 -11.97 4.80
CA THR A 7 32.54 -12.93 5.84
C THR A 7 31.35 -13.72 6.36
N ILE A 8 30.25 -13.05 6.74
CA ILE A 8 29.04 -13.73 7.24
C ILE A 8 28.46 -14.69 6.20
N LEU A 9 28.42 -14.29 4.92
CA LEU A 9 27.90 -15.15 3.86
C LEU A 9 28.71 -16.44 3.68
N ARG A 10 30.04 -16.37 3.81
CA ARG A 10 30.92 -17.53 3.69
C ARG A 10 30.75 -18.53 4.83
N ASP A 11 30.41 -18.04 6.03
CA ASP A 11 30.24 -18.87 7.23
C ASP A 11 28.86 -19.56 7.28
N LEU A 12 27.93 -19.22 6.39
CA LEU A 12 26.59 -19.79 6.35
C LEU A 12 26.53 -21.07 5.49
N PRO A 13 25.67 -22.04 5.85
CA PRO A 13 25.36 -23.19 4.98
C PRO A 13 24.79 -22.78 3.61
N PRO A 14 24.97 -23.61 2.56
CA PRO A 14 24.54 -23.29 1.19
C PRO A 14 23.05 -22.92 1.08
N GLU A 15 22.19 -23.54 1.88
CA GLU A 15 20.74 -23.29 1.87
C GLU A 15 20.43 -21.86 2.29
N ARG A 16 21.14 -21.35 3.30
CA ARG A 16 20.99 -19.97 3.79
C ARG A 16 21.63 -18.96 2.84
N GLN A 17 22.70 -19.34 2.15
CA GLN A 17 23.27 -18.49 1.10
C GLN A 17 22.28 -18.29 -0.05
N ALA A 18 21.58 -19.36 -0.47
CA ALA A 18 20.55 -19.31 -1.50
C ALA A 18 19.36 -18.41 -1.09
N GLU A 19 18.91 -18.49 0.16
CA GLU A 19 17.86 -17.62 0.70
C GLU A 19 18.26 -16.13 0.65
N ILE A 20 19.51 -15.82 1.03
CA ILE A 20 19.99 -14.43 1.00
C ILE A 20 20.12 -13.92 -0.44
N LEU A 21 20.51 -14.77 -1.39
CA LEU A 21 20.55 -14.42 -2.81
C LEU A 21 19.15 -14.09 -3.34
N ASP A 22 18.15 -14.93 -3.04
CA ASP A 22 16.75 -14.65 -3.41
C ASP A 22 16.28 -13.31 -2.81
N PHE A 23 16.58 -13.08 -1.54
CA PHE A 23 16.26 -11.80 -0.90
C PHE A 23 16.96 -10.60 -1.57
N ALA A 24 18.21 -10.74 -1.98
CA ALA A 24 18.93 -9.69 -2.71
C ALA A 24 18.30 -9.41 -4.08
N GLU A 25 17.83 -10.45 -4.78
CA GLU A 25 17.07 -10.30 -6.02
C GLU A 25 15.72 -9.62 -5.80
N PHE A 26 15.02 -9.97 -4.72
CA PHE A 26 13.81 -9.29 -4.29
C PHE A 26 14.05 -7.79 -4.08
N LEU A 27 15.13 -7.42 -3.38
CA LEU A 27 15.49 -6.01 -3.16
C LEU A 27 15.80 -5.27 -4.47
N LYS A 28 16.47 -5.90 -5.44
CA LYS A 28 16.72 -5.31 -6.77
C LYS A 28 15.43 -5.07 -7.55
N LYS A 29 14.46 -5.99 -7.48
CA LYS A 29 13.16 -5.87 -8.15
C LYS A 29 12.27 -4.82 -7.49
N ARG A 30 12.47 -4.57 -6.20
CA ARG A 30 11.77 -3.53 -5.45
C ARG A 30 12.35 -2.17 -5.83
N THR A 31 11.97 -1.64 -6.99
CA THR A 31 12.11 -0.21 -7.26
C THR A 31 11.39 0.54 -6.14
N PRO A 32 12.05 1.45 -5.40
CA PRO A 32 11.31 2.38 -4.57
C PRO A 32 10.40 3.13 -5.53
N ARG A 33 9.11 2.78 -5.54
CA ARG A 33 8.12 3.61 -6.22
C ARG A 33 8.26 4.94 -5.52
N ASP A 34 8.69 5.95 -6.26
CA ASP A 34 8.53 7.32 -5.79
C ASP A 34 7.05 7.42 -5.43
N ARG A 35 6.78 7.51 -4.13
CA ARG A 35 5.45 7.29 -3.59
C ARG A 35 4.74 8.62 -3.80
N MET A 36 4.52 8.95 -5.07
CA MET A 36 3.89 10.18 -5.50
C MET A 36 2.59 10.25 -4.75
N LEU A 37 2.50 11.23 -3.85
CA LEU A 37 1.31 11.39 -3.04
C LEU A 37 0.15 11.58 -4.01
N ARG A 38 -0.95 10.85 -3.80
CA ARG A 38 -2.15 11.05 -4.60
C ARG A 38 -2.56 12.52 -4.43
N PRO A 39 -2.80 13.25 -5.52
CA PRO A 39 -3.28 14.62 -5.39
C PRO A 39 -4.59 14.61 -4.61
N TYR A 40 -4.73 15.55 -3.67
CA TYR A 40 -5.98 15.75 -2.95
C TYR A 40 -7.01 16.35 -3.91
N GLY A 41 -8.26 15.87 -3.84
CA GLY A 41 -9.39 16.48 -4.54
C GLY A 41 -9.26 16.50 -6.06
N PHE A 42 -9.13 15.32 -6.70
CA PHE A 42 -9.11 15.23 -8.17
C PHE A 42 -10.32 15.90 -8.83
N CYS A 43 -11.45 15.90 -8.13
CA CYS A 43 -12.73 16.49 -8.54
C CYS A 43 -13.12 17.68 -7.65
N ALA A 44 -12.15 18.46 -7.18
CA ALA A 44 -12.43 19.63 -6.33
C ALA A 44 -13.31 20.64 -7.08
N GLY A 45 -14.48 20.95 -6.51
CA GLY A 45 -15.46 21.85 -7.14
C GLY A 45 -16.33 21.22 -8.23
N GLU A 46 -16.12 19.94 -8.56
CA GLU A 46 -16.96 19.22 -9.54
C GLU A 46 -18.21 18.60 -8.92
N PHE A 47 -18.22 18.40 -7.59
CA PHE A 47 -19.36 17.92 -6.84
C PHE A 47 -20.04 19.07 -6.10
N GLN A 48 -21.32 19.29 -6.40
CA GLN A 48 -22.17 20.14 -5.59
C GLN A 48 -22.96 19.24 -4.63
N VAL A 49 -22.83 19.52 -3.33
CA VAL A 49 -23.61 18.84 -2.30
C VAL A 49 -25.00 19.47 -2.29
N PRO A 50 -26.08 18.68 -2.44
CA PRO A 50 -27.44 19.18 -2.26
C PRO A 50 -27.67 19.74 -0.86
N ASP A 51 -28.54 20.74 -0.73
CA ASP A 51 -28.82 21.38 0.57
C ASP A 51 -29.41 20.42 1.61
N ASP A 52 -29.99 19.30 1.17
CA ASP A 52 -30.64 18.27 1.97
C ASP A 52 -29.77 17.02 2.17
N PHE A 53 -28.48 17.04 1.81
CA PHE A 53 -27.60 15.88 1.92
C PHE A 53 -27.51 15.32 3.36
N ASP A 54 -27.52 16.21 4.35
CA ASP A 54 -27.48 15.84 5.77
C ASP A 54 -28.88 15.55 6.36
N ALA A 55 -29.94 15.65 5.56
CA ALA A 55 -31.28 15.31 6.00
C ALA A 55 -31.40 13.79 6.22
N PRO A 56 -32.26 13.35 7.16
CA PRO A 56 -32.52 11.93 7.32
C PRO A 56 -33.07 11.33 6.02
N LEU A 57 -32.65 10.11 5.70
CA LEU A 57 -33.25 9.35 4.60
C LEU A 57 -34.76 9.21 4.84
N PRO A 58 -35.59 9.25 3.77
CA PRO A 58 -37.02 9.08 3.95
C PRO A 58 -37.33 7.65 4.45
N GLY A 59 -38.48 7.50 5.13
CA GLY A 59 -38.82 6.27 5.85
C GLY A 59 -38.88 5.04 4.95
N SER A 60 -39.36 5.19 3.71
CA SER A 60 -39.40 4.14 2.69
C SER A 60 -38.02 3.59 2.32
N GLU A 61 -37.00 4.43 2.35
CA GLU A 61 -35.62 4.08 2.05
C GLU A 61 -34.95 3.48 3.28
N MET A 62 -35.30 3.95 4.49
CA MET A 62 -34.83 3.38 5.76
C MET A 62 -35.27 1.93 5.94
N GLU A 63 -36.50 1.59 5.54
CA GLU A 63 -37.04 0.22 5.56
C GLU A 63 -36.20 -0.78 4.74
N LEU A 64 -35.44 -0.32 3.74
CA LEU A 64 -34.54 -1.17 2.94
C LEU A 64 -33.28 -1.60 3.70
N PHE A 65 -32.96 -0.94 4.81
CA PHE A 65 -31.79 -1.20 5.64
C PHE A 65 -32.14 -1.88 6.97
N GLU A 66 -33.43 -2.08 7.26
CA GLU A 66 -33.89 -2.85 8.41
C GLU A 66 -33.91 -4.36 8.07
N PRO A 67 -33.48 -5.24 9.01
CA PRO A 67 -33.29 -6.68 8.76
C PRO A 67 -34.58 -7.49 8.61
#